data_AF-A0A177KZS3-F1
#
_entry.id   AF-A0A177KZS3-F1
#
_cell.length_a   1.000
_cell.length_b   1.000
_cell.length_c   1.000
_cell.angle_alpha   90.00
_cell.angle_beta   90.00
_cell.angle_gamma   90.00
#
_symmetry.space_group_name_H-M   'P 1'
#
loop_
_entity.id
_entity.type
_entity.pdbx_description
1 polymer ?
#
loop_
_entity_poly.entity_id
_entity_poly.type
_entity_poly.pdbx_seq_one_letter_code
_entity_poly.pdbx_strand_id
1 'polypeptide(L)'
;MKTTIDNEQEPILMTPDKNFLLKGMEPVHYLIERISDSNYVIHRQLENGEYLYYRKRSSELFDHNGKLFLSSIENAKTLEQAQELVLSYWQTIKSFH
;
A
#
# COMPACT_ATOMS: atom_id res chain seq x y z
N MET A 1 31.21 14.70 11.70
CA MET A 1 29.80 15.02 11.40
C MET A 1 29.16 13.77 10.83
N LYS A 2 28.22 13.15 11.55
CA LYS A 2 27.37 12.07 11.05
C LYS A 2 25.93 12.59 11.12
N THR A 3 25.39 13.00 9.99
CA THR A 3 23.97 13.33 9.84
C THR A 3 23.23 12.03 9.55
N THR A 4 22.88 11.30 10.60
CA THR A 4 21.82 10.30 10.54
C THR A 4 20.52 11.02 10.86
N ILE A 5 19.79 11.42 9.83
CA ILE A 5 18.36 11.72 9.95
C ILE A 5 17.65 10.49 9.41
N ASP A 6 17.76 9.39 10.15
CA ASP A 6 16.89 8.23 9.95
C ASP A 6 15.54 8.58 10.57
N ASN A 7 14.77 9.43 9.88
CA ASN A 7 13.33 9.47 10.08
C ASN A 7 12.73 8.33 9.25
N GLU A 8 13.01 7.09 9.63
CA GLU A 8 12.26 5.93 9.15
C GLU A 8 10.87 5.99 9.80
N GLN A 9 10.02 6.86 9.26
CA GLN A 9 8.64 6.96 9.70
C GLN A 9 7.92 5.69 9.24
N GLU A 10 7.40 4.91 10.19
CA GLU A 10 6.71 3.67 9.86
C GLU A 10 5.58 3.93 8.84
N PRO A 11 5.43 3.06 7.81
CA PRO A 11 4.37 3.21 6.84
C PRO A 11 2.98 3.20 7.51
N ILE A 12 2.10 4.07 7.04
CA ILE A 12 0.74 4.16 7.55
C ILE A 12 -0.09 3.06 6.90
N LEU A 13 -0.59 2.13 7.71
CA LEU A 13 -1.51 1.09 7.26
C LEU A 13 -2.92 1.64 7.05
N MET A 14 -3.39 1.57 5.82
CA MET A 14 -4.76 1.84 5.44
C MET A 14 -5.52 0.53 5.28
N THR A 15 -6.50 0.33 6.16
CA THR A 15 -7.44 -0.79 6.10
C THR A 15 -8.80 -0.31 5.60
N PRO A 16 -9.45 -1.01 4.66
CA PRO A 16 -10.76 -0.60 4.21
C PRO A 16 -11.81 -0.76 5.32
N ASP A 17 -12.83 0.09 5.27
CA ASP A 17 -13.91 0.11 6.27
C ASP A 17 -14.72 -1.20 6.27
N LYS A 18 -15.35 -1.54 7.40
CA LYS A 18 -16.20 -2.74 7.52
C LYS A 18 -17.36 -2.76 6.50
N ASN A 19 -17.88 -1.59 6.10
CA ASN A 19 -18.91 -1.46 5.07
C ASN A 19 -18.36 -1.66 3.64
N PHE A 20 -17.04 -1.62 3.48
CA PHE A 20 -16.34 -1.95 2.24
C PHE A 20 -16.20 -3.47 2.06
N LEU A 21 -16.33 -4.25 3.15
CA LEU A 21 -16.33 -5.71 3.14
C LEU A 21 -17.67 -6.24 2.61
N LEU A 22 -17.88 -6.17 1.29
CA LEU A 22 -18.93 -6.94 0.62
C LEU A 22 -18.68 -8.43 0.89
N LYS A 23 -19.77 -9.18 1.16
CA LYS A 23 -19.74 -10.58 1.61
C LYS A 23 -18.89 -11.45 0.67
N GLY A 24 -17.75 -11.93 1.17
CA GLY A 24 -16.99 -13.04 0.59
C GLY A 24 -15.59 -12.74 0.08
N MET A 25 -15.14 -11.47 0.09
CA MET A 25 -13.77 -11.12 -0.31
C MET A 25 -12.95 -10.63 0.89
N GLU A 26 -11.69 -11.08 0.96
CA GLU A 26 -10.73 -10.46 1.87
C GLU A 26 -10.31 -9.11 1.31
N PRO A 27 -10.34 -8.04 2.13
CA PRO A 27 -9.94 -6.72 1.69
C PRO A 27 -8.44 -6.64 1.42
N VAL A 28 -8.07 -5.98 0.33
CA VAL A 28 -6.68 -5.61 0.08
C VAL A 28 -6.30 -4.41 0.95
N HIS A 29 -5.22 -4.56 1.72
CA HIS A 29 -4.66 -3.49 2.53
C HIS A 29 -3.63 -2.67 1.74
N TYR A 30 -3.46 -1.42 2.13
CA TYR A 30 -2.48 -0.52 1.53
C TYR A 30 -1.58 0.06 2.61
N LEU A 31 -0.30 0.27 2.30
CA LEU A 31 0.62 1.04 3.14
C LEU A 31 0.94 2.35 2.43
N ILE A 32 1.04 3.43 3.19
CA ILE A 32 1.53 4.72 2.72
C ILE A 32 2.85 5.00 3.44
N GLU A 33 3.96 4.91 2.72
CA GLU A 33 5.29 5.21 3.24
C GLU A 33 5.67 6.64 2.87
N ARG A 34 6.19 7.41 3.85
CA ARG A 34 6.74 8.73 3.59
C ARG A 34 8.23 8.60 3.30
N ILE A 35 8.62 8.79 2.05
CA ILE A 35 10.03 8.69 1.64
C ILE A 35 10.73 10.06 1.64
N SER A 36 9.99 11.16 1.63
CA SER A 36 10.52 12.52 1.88
C SER A 36 9.43 13.48 2.33
N ASP A 37 9.77 14.75 2.55
CA ASP A 37 8.82 15.72 3.08
C ASP A 37 7.58 15.94 2.22
N SER A 38 7.68 15.70 0.91
CA SER A 38 6.61 15.89 -0.06
C SER A 38 6.53 14.73 -1.05
N ASN A 39 6.89 13.53 -0.60
CA ASN A 39 6.78 12.34 -1.42
C ASN A 39 6.37 11.14 -0.57
N TYR A 40 5.28 10.51 -0.99
CA TYR A 40 4.67 9.37 -0.36
C TYR A 40 4.55 8.26 -1.41
N VAL A 41 4.95 7.05 -1.04
CA VAL A 41 4.79 5.84 -1.85
C VAL A 41 3.60 5.07 -1.33
N ILE A 42 2.76 4.60 -2.24
CA ILE A 42 1.66 3.69 -1.91
C ILE A 42 2.08 2.28 -2.26
N HIS A 43 1.87 1.37 -1.33
CA HIS A 43 2.10 -0.06 -1.47
C HIS A 43 0.78 -0.81 -1.36
N ARG A 44 0.59 -1.85 -2.17
CA ARG A 44 -0.61 -2.68 -2.14
C ARG A 44 -0.26 -4.08 -1.67
N GLN A 45 -1.04 -4.62 -0.73
CA GLN A 45 -0.90 -6.00 -0.31
C GLN A 45 -1.16 -6.93 -1.51
N LEU A 46 -0.36 -7.98 -1.64
CA LEU A 46 -0.66 -9.07 -2.57
C LEU A 46 -1.90 -9.84 -2.12
N GLU A 47 -2.74 -10.16 -3.10
CA GLU A 47 -3.87 -11.08 -2.96
C GLU A 47 -3.40 -12.54 -3.12
N ASN A 48 -4.24 -13.45 -2.64
CA ASN A 48 -4.00 -14.88 -2.78
C ASN A 48 -3.87 -15.26 -4.27
N GLY A 49 -2.74 -15.88 -4.62
CA GLY A 49 -2.43 -16.30 -5.99
C GLY A 49 -1.55 -15.32 -6.77
N GLU A 50 -1.51 -14.03 -6.40
CA GLU A 50 -0.66 -13.05 -7.09
C GLU A 50 0.83 -13.29 -6.84
N TYR A 51 1.20 -13.90 -5.71
CA TYR A 51 2.59 -14.21 -5.39
C TYR A 51 3.31 -14.97 -6.52
N LEU A 52 2.64 -15.93 -7.17
CA LEU A 52 3.26 -16.70 -8.25
C LEU A 52 3.64 -15.85 -9.47
N TYR A 53 2.91 -14.77 -9.70
CA TYR A 53 3.16 -13.80 -10.76
C TYR A 53 4.35 -12.90 -10.39
N TYR A 54 4.38 -12.37 -9.18
CA TYR A 54 5.40 -11.40 -8.76
C TYR A 54 6.68 -12.00 -8.16
N ARG A 55 6.71 -13.29 -7.77
CA ARG A 55 7.88 -13.91 -7.12
C ARG A 55 9.19 -13.84 -7.91
N LYS A 56 9.12 -13.72 -9.25
CA LYS A 56 10.30 -13.58 -10.11
C LYS A 56 10.81 -12.13 -10.21
N ARG A 57 10.04 -11.18 -9.70
CA ARG A 57 10.32 -9.74 -9.66
C ARG A 57 10.46 -9.31 -8.20
N SER A 58 11.35 -9.96 -7.46
CA SER A 58 11.45 -9.79 -6.00
C SER A 58 11.80 -8.37 -5.55
N SER A 59 12.44 -7.56 -6.41
CA SER A 59 12.66 -6.13 -6.16
C SER A 59 11.37 -5.30 -6.17
N GLU A 60 10.27 -5.86 -6.69
CA GLU A 60 8.94 -5.28 -6.68
C GLU A 60 8.15 -5.69 -5.43
N LEU A 61 8.72 -6.49 -4.52
CA LEU A 61 8.04 -6.99 -3.33
C LEU A 61 8.77 -6.59 -2.05
N PHE A 62 8.03 -6.29 -1.00
CA PHE A 62 8.57 -6.19 0.35
C PHE A 62 7.62 -6.82 1.38
N ASP A 63 8.19 -7.29 2.50
CA ASP A 63 7.43 -7.81 3.64
C ASP A 63 7.17 -6.70 4.65
N HIS A 64 5.95 -6.66 5.16
CA HIS A 64 5.59 -5.82 6.30
C HIS A 64 4.59 -6.57 7.18
N ASN A 65 4.97 -6.80 8.44
CA ASN A 65 4.15 -7.53 9.42
C ASN A 65 3.68 -8.92 8.92
N GLY A 66 4.55 -9.65 8.21
CA GLY A 66 4.26 -10.99 7.70
C GLY A 66 3.29 -11.03 6.52
N LYS A 67 3.00 -9.86 5.93
CA LYS A 67 2.24 -9.72 4.69
C LYS A 67 3.17 -9.19 3.60
N LEU A 68 2.98 -9.67 2.39
CA LEU A 68 3.74 -9.20 1.23
C LEU A 68 2.99 -8.09 0.50
N PHE A 69 3.74 -7.08 0.10
CA PHE A 69 3.25 -5.90 -0.61
C PHE A 69 4.06 -5.65 -1.87
N LEU A 70 3.42 -5.03 -2.86
CA LEU A 70 4.13 -4.42 -4.00
C LEU A 70 4.91 -3.19 -3.51
N SER A 71 6.17 -3.07 -3.93
CA SER A 71 7.11 -2.05 -3.44
C SER A 71 6.74 -0.62 -3.83
N SER A 72 5.99 -0.42 -4.91
CA SER A 72 5.37 0.86 -5.25
C SER A 72 4.30 0.61 -6.29
N ILE A 73 3.09 1.11 -6.04
CA ILE A 73 2.04 1.14 -7.07
C ILE A 73 1.76 2.55 -7.58
N GLU A 74 1.99 3.59 -6.75
CA GLU A 74 1.71 4.99 -7.08
C GLU A 74 2.48 5.91 -6.12
N ASN A 75 2.71 7.16 -6.52
CA ASN A 75 3.33 8.18 -5.68
C ASN A 75 2.39 9.37 -5.47
N ALA A 76 2.48 10.01 -4.30
CA ALA A 76 1.70 11.19 -3.96
C ALA A 76 2.58 12.27 -3.33
N LYS A 77 2.20 13.54 -3.51
CA LYS A 77 2.95 14.68 -2.96
C LYS A 77 2.59 14.98 -1.50
N THR A 78 1.39 14.60 -1.10
CA THR A 78 0.86 14.81 0.27
C THR A 78 0.24 13.53 0.79
N LEU A 79 0.17 13.41 2.11
CA LEU A 79 -0.52 12.29 2.76
C LEU A 79 -2.00 12.24 2.38
N GLU A 80 -2.66 13.40 2.32
CA GLU A 80 -4.07 13.51 1.91
C GLU A 80 -4.30 12.95 0.50
N GLN A 81 -3.46 13.34 -0.45
CA GLN A 81 -3.52 12.79 -1.81
C GLN A 81 -3.27 11.28 -1.83
N ALA A 82 -2.33 10.79 -1.02
CA ALA A 82 -2.07 9.35 -0.93
C ALA A 82 -3.30 8.59 -0.41
N GLN A 83 -3.98 9.13 0.60
CA GLN A 83 -5.21 8.57 1.16
C GLN A 83 -6.36 8.58 0.15
N GLU A 84 -6.54 9.67 -0.60
CA GLU A 84 -7.54 9.77 -1.67
C GLU A 84 -7.34 8.72 -2.78
N LEU A 85 -6.08 8.48 -3.17
CA LEU A 85 -5.75 7.45 -4.16
C LEU A 85 -6.13 6.05 -3.66
N VAL A 86 -5.80 5.71 -2.42
CA VAL A 86 -6.18 4.43 -1.81
C VAL A 86 -7.71 4.28 -1.77
N LEU A 87 -8.43 5.33 -1.35
CA LEU A 87 -9.90 5.34 -1.35
C LEU A 87 -10.47 5.13 -2.76
N SER A 88 -9.87 5.74 -3.79
CA SER A 88 -10.29 5.58 -5.19
C SER A 88 -10.07 4.16 -5.71
N TYR A 89 -8.95 3.51 -5.36
CA TYR A 89 -8.72 2.11 -5.72
C TYR A 89 -9.79 1.19 -5.13
N TRP A 90 -10.10 1.37 -3.85
CA TRP A 90 -11.18 0.65 -3.20
C TRP A 90 -12.53 0.91 -3.90
N GLN A 91 -12.92 2.16 -4.13
CA GLN A 91 -14.17 2.46 -4.84
C GLN A 91 -14.25 1.78 -6.21
N THR A 92 -13.15 1.78 -6.96
CA THR A 92 -13.04 1.13 -8.26
C THR A 92 -13.28 -0.37 -8.15
N ILE A 93 -12.62 -1.06 -7.22
CA ILE A 93 -12.80 -2.51 -6.98
C ILE A 93 -14.26 -2.82 -6.63
N LYS A 94 -14.88 -1.99 -5.80
CA LYS A 94 -16.30 -2.11 -5.43
C LYS A 94 -17.24 -1.95 -6.63
N SER A 95 -16.91 -1.11 -7.60
CA SER A 95 -17.74 -0.94 -8.81
C SER A 95 -17.63 -2.09 -9.80
N PHE A 96 -16.57 -2.90 -9.73
CA PHE A 96 -16.39 -4.07 -10.60
C PHE A 96 -17.07 -5.35 -10.07
N HIS A 97 -17.62 -5.33 -8.85
CA HIS A 97 -18.24 -6.47 -8.16
C HIS A 97 -19.71 -6.17 -7.83
#